data_AF-A0A6C1PMY5-F1
#
_entry.id   AF-A0A6C1PMY5-F1
#
_cell.length_a   1.000
_cell.length_b   1.000
_cell.length_c   1.000
_cell.angle_alpha   90.00
_cell.angle_beta   90.00
_cell.angle_gamma   90.00
#
_symmetry.space_group_name_H-M   'P 1'
#
loop_
_entity.id
_entity.type
_entity.pdbx_description
1 polymer ?
#
loop_
_entity_poly.entity_id
_entity_poly.type
_entity_poly.pdbx_seq_one_letter_code
_entity_poly.pdbx_strand_id
1 'polypeptide(L)'
;MKRTTITLILVTLAVAVVLSGCDLFGTSPKQRLEQFVDDANASPRVEKNLQDHFSPEANDYSSMNTSGYWENSFFDFADRQFRLGSISVGDADSRHPGSRTATSSITSKVSPTARPLRAVFVRDGMDWVIRELVITIGESTEEFKNIAPNGVWSIR
;
A
#
# COMPACT_ATOMS: atom_id res chain seq x y z
N MET A 1 -48.43 24.81 -1.29
CA MET A 1 -47.51 24.21 -0.29
C MET A 1 -47.01 22.82 -0.71
N LYS A 2 -46.54 22.60 -1.95
CA LYS A 2 -46.06 21.27 -2.43
C LYS A 2 -44.58 21.24 -2.83
N ARG A 3 -43.92 22.40 -2.98
CA ARG A 3 -42.53 22.50 -3.43
C ARG A 3 -41.53 22.32 -2.28
N THR A 4 -41.85 22.82 -1.09
CA THR A 4 -40.95 22.78 0.08
C THR A 4 -40.68 21.38 0.59
N THR A 5 -41.67 20.48 0.54
CA THR A 5 -41.53 19.09 1.00
C THR A 5 -40.62 18.26 0.09
N ILE A 6 -40.64 18.52 -1.22
CA ILE A 6 -39.80 17.80 -2.20
C ILE A 6 -38.34 18.21 -2.04
N THR A 7 -38.07 19.51 -1.82
CA THR A 7 -36.70 20.00 -1.58
C THR A 7 -36.11 19.43 -0.29
N LEU A 8 -36.91 19.31 0.77
CA LEU A 8 -36.43 18.74 2.03
C LEU A 8 -36.04 17.26 1.86
N ILE A 9 -36.88 16.46 1.18
CA ILE A 9 -36.61 15.04 0.91
C ILE A 9 -35.35 14.86 0.05
N LEU A 10 -35.15 15.69 -0.97
CA LEU A 10 -33.94 15.67 -1.81
C LEU A 10 -32.67 16.01 -1.02
N VAL A 11 -32.74 16.97 -0.10
CA VAL A 11 -31.61 17.32 0.76
C VAL A 11 -31.32 16.20 1.76
N THR A 12 -32.35 15.58 2.35
CA THR A 12 -32.15 14.44 3.27
C THR A 12 -31.61 13.22 2.54
N LEU A 13 -32.05 12.97 1.30
CA LEU A 13 -31.55 11.87 0.47
C LEU A 13 -30.11 12.12 -0.01
N ALA A 14 -29.77 13.36 -0.37
CA ALA A 14 -28.39 13.74 -0.70
C ALA A 14 -27.46 13.57 0.50
N VAL A 15 -27.89 13.97 1.71
CA VAL A 15 -27.12 13.78 2.95
C VAL A 15 -27.05 12.30 3.32
N ALA A 16 -28.11 11.51 3.12
CA ALA A 16 -28.09 10.07 3.38
C ALA A 16 -27.18 9.29 2.41
N VAL A 17 -27.12 9.68 1.13
CA VAL A 17 -26.16 9.13 0.14
C VAL A 17 -24.73 9.54 0.47
N VAL A 18 -24.52 10.75 0.98
CA VAL A 18 -23.21 11.20 1.48
C VAL A 18 -22.79 10.42 2.73
N LEU A 19 -23.71 10.11 3.65
CA LEU A 19 -23.40 9.40 4.90
C LEU A 19 -23.29 7.88 4.75
N SER A 20 -23.98 7.27 3.79
CA SER A 20 -23.86 5.82 3.49
C SER A 20 -22.76 5.51 2.47
N GLY A 21 -22.16 6.56 1.87
CA GLY A 21 -21.07 6.47 0.89
C GLY A 21 -19.72 6.98 1.40
N CYS A 22 -19.48 7.07 2.70
CA CYS A 22 -18.21 7.56 3.27
C CYS A 22 -16.96 6.66 3.03
N ASP A 23 -17.03 5.71 2.07
CA ASP A 23 -15.86 5.07 1.44
C ASP A 23 -15.56 5.65 0.03
N LEU A 24 -16.31 6.68 -0.45
CA LEU A 24 -16.16 7.26 -1.80
C LEU A 24 -15.03 8.28 -1.95
N PHE A 25 -14.37 8.68 -0.87
CA PHE A 25 -13.31 9.69 -0.92
C PHE A 25 -12.02 9.11 -0.36
N GLY A 26 -11.09 8.79 -1.27
CA GLY A 26 -9.74 8.32 -0.98
C GLY A 26 -9.45 6.91 -1.51
N THR A 27 -8.18 6.67 -1.81
CA THR A 27 -7.66 5.37 -2.27
C THR A 27 -7.77 4.35 -1.14
N SER A 28 -8.51 3.26 -1.36
CA SER A 28 -8.62 2.15 -0.40
C SER A 28 -7.28 1.40 -0.23
N PRO A 29 -7.05 0.66 0.87
CA PRO A 29 -5.82 -0.11 1.07
C PRO A 29 -5.51 -1.07 -0.08
N LYS A 30 -6.55 -1.71 -0.62
CA LYS A 30 -6.43 -2.60 -1.77
C LYS A 30 -5.95 -1.85 -3.01
N GLN A 31 -6.63 -0.75 -3.36
CA GLN A 31 -6.27 0.06 -4.53
C GLN A 31 -4.86 0.66 -4.39
N ARG A 32 -4.48 1.09 -3.18
CA ARG A 32 -3.14 1.63 -2.92
C ARG A 32 -2.06 0.59 -3.19
N LEU A 33 -2.29 -0.65 -2.74
CA LEU A 33 -1.35 -1.75 -2.97
C LEU A 33 -1.24 -2.10 -4.46
N GLU A 34 -2.36 -2.11 -5.19
CA GLU A 34 -2.39 -2.33 -6.63
C GLU A 34 -1.62 -1.22 -7.38
N GLN A 35 -1.90 0.05 -7.06
CA GLN A 35 -1.20 1.20 -7.65
C GLN A 35 0.31 1.20 -7.36
N PHE A 36 0.72 0.83 -6.15
CA PHE A 36 2.13 0.68 -5.81
C PHE A 36 2.82 -0.37 -6.70
N VAL A 37 2.17 -1.51 -6.94
CA VAL A 37 2.72 -2.56 -7.81
C VAL A 37 2.73 -2.14 -9.28
N ASP A 38 1.74 -1.37 -9.73
CA ASP A 38 1.73 -0.79 -11.08
C ASP A 38 2.91 0.18 -11.28
N ASP A 39 3.17 1.05 -10.31
CA ASP A 39 4.34 1.95 -10.35
C ASP A 39 5.67 1.19 -10.24
N ALA A 40 5.73 0.10 -9.47
CA ALA A 40 6.91 -0.77 -9.39
C ALA A 40 7.20 -1.45 -10.74
N ASN A 41 6.16 -1.67 -11.55
CA ASN A 41 6.26 -2.24 -12.89
C ASN A 41 6.51 -1.19 -13.99
N ALA A 42 6.41 0.10 -13.71
CA ALA A 42 6.47 1.17 -14.71
C ALA A 42 7.80 1.20 -15.51
N SER A 43 7.72 1.67 -16.76
CA SER A 43 8.88 1.92 -17.64
C SER A 43 8.78 3.33 -18.24
N PRO A 44 9.71 4.25 -17.92
CA PRO A 44 10.71 4.16 -16.85
C PRO A 44 10.06 4.08 -15.46
N ARG A 45 10.74 3.46 -14.50
CA ARG A 45 10.35 3.54 -13.09
C ARG A 45 10.82 4.88 -12.52
N VAL A 46 10.00 5.49 -11.67
CA VAL A 46 10.32 6.75 -10.97
C VAL A 46 10.24 6.48 -9.48
N GLU A 47 11.37 6.56 -8.79
CA GLU A 47 11.51 6.24 -7.36
C GLU A 47 10.59 7.11 -6.49
N LYS A 48 10.38 8.37 -6.90
CA LYS A 48 9.42 9.28 -6.25
C LYS A 48 7.99 8.75 -6.25
N ASN A 49 7.55 8.12 -7.35
CA ASN A 49 6.21 7.56 -7.43
C ASN A 49 6.04 6.41 -6.44
N LEU A 50 7.09 5.59 -6.26
CA LEU A 50 7.07 4.53 -5.24
C LEU A 50 7.01 5.10 -3.83
N GLN A 51 7.84 6.10 -3.53
CA GLN A 51 7.84 6.79 -2.23
C GLN A 51 6.45 7.39 -1.91
N ASP A 52 5.74 7.92 -2.90
CA ASP A 52 4.43 8.58 -2.72
C ASP A 52 3.30 7.63 -2.28
N HIS A 53 3.52 6.32 -2.33
CA HIS A 53 2.59 5.35 -1.74
C HIS A 53 2.77 5.19 -0.23
N PHE A 54 3.86 5.67 0.33
CA PHE A 54 4.22 5.48 1.74
C PHE A 54 3.88 6.70 2.58
N SER A 55 3.57 6.45 3.85
CA SER A 55 3.48 7.49 4.88
C SER A 55 4.86 8.13 5.09
N PRO A 56 4.96 9.46 5.30
CA PRO A 56 6.21 10.12 5.68
C PRO A 56 6.86 9.56 6.95
N GLU A 57 6.07 8.90 7.80
CA GLU A 57 6.60 8.26 9.00
C GLU A 57 7.17 6.86 8.76
N ALA A 58 6.96 6.26 7.56
CA ALA A 58 7.48 4.94 7.21
C ALA A 58 9.00 4.87 7.39
N ASN A 59 9.49 3.67 7.69
CA ASN A 59 10.94 3.47 7.83
C ASN A 59 11.62 3.80 6.51
N ASP A 60 12.75 4.50 6.60
CA ASP A 60 13.55 4.90 5.44
C ASP A 60 12.79 5.72 4.39
N TYR A 61 11.66 6.34 4.75
CA TYR A 61 10.83 7.12 3.82
C TYR A 61 11.67 8.12 3.03
N SER A 62 12.53 8.91 3.67
CA SER A 62 13.39 9.90 3.00
C SER A 62 14.37 9.30 1.99
N SER A 63 14.74 8.03 2.16
CA SER A 63 15.68 7.30 1.31
C SER A 63 14.99 6.59 0.15
N MET A 64 13.67 6.36 0.18
CA MET A 64 12.95 5.61 -0.88
C MET A 64 13.02 6.26 -2.28
N ASN A 65 13.24 7.58 -2.34
CA ASN A 65 13.37 8.33 -3.60
C ASN A 65 14.85 8.47 -4.04
N THR A 66 15.80 7.86 -3.35
CA THR A 66 17.19 7.89 -3.82
C THR A 66 17.39 6.84 -4.90
N SER A 67 18.20 7.21 -5.91
CA SER A 67 18.62 6.27 -6.94
C SER A 67 19.28 5.05 -6.29
N GLY A 68 18.82 3.87 -6.66
CA GLY A 68 19.35 2.61 -6.16
C GLY A 68 18.76 2.09 -4.85
N TYR A 69 17.86 2.82 -4.16
CA TYR A 69 17.24 2.32 -2.92
C TYR A 69 16.55 0.97 -3.10
N TRP A 70 15.85 0.80 -4.22
CA TRP A 70 15.11 -0.43 -4.54
C TRP A 70 15.97 -1.50 -5.20
N GLU A 71 17.24 -1.22 -5.52
CA GLU A 71 18.18 -2.22 -6.05
C GLU A 71 18.50 -3.26 -4.97
N ASN A 72 18.56 -4.53 -5.35
CA ASN A 72 18.74 -5.68 -4.46
C ASN A 72 17.59 -5.88 -3.44
N SER A 73 16.45 -5.21 -3.61
CA SER A 73 15.21 -5.52 -2.88
C SER A 73 14.33 -6.46 -3.71
N PHE A 74 13.27 -7.01 -3.12
CA PHE A 74 12.25 -7.71 -3.91
C PHE A 74 11.68 -6.87 -5.06
N PHE A 75 11.60 -5.53 -4.90
CA PHE A 75 11.13 -4.62 -5.94
C PHE A 75 12.26 -4.09 -6.84
N ASP A 76 13.31 -4.87 -7.08
CA ASP A 76 14.37 -4.50 -8.02
C ASP A 76 13.78 -4.27 -9.44
N PHE A 77 14.33 -3.30 -10.15
CA PHE A 77 13.97 -3.03 -11.54
C PHE A 77 14.34 -4.18 -12.49
N ALA A 78 15.35 -4.99 -12.14
CA ALA A 78 15.70 -6.18 -12.90
C ALA A 78 14.62 -7.26 -12.82
N ASP A 79 13.89 -7.30 -11.69
CA ASP A 79 12.88 -8.31 -11.41
C ASP A 79 11.62 -8.07 -12.22
N ARG A 80 10.96 -6.91 -12.06
CA ARG A 80 9.74 -6.46 -12.79
C ARG A 80 8.66 -7.53 -13.01
N GLN A 81 7.58 -7.11 -13.65
CA GLN A 81 6.39 -7.94 -13.88
C GLN A 81 5.83 -8.53 -12.58
N PHE A 82 5.83 -7.70 -11.53
CA PHE A 82 5.25 -8.02 -10.24
C PHE A 82 3.76 -8.29 -10.38
N ARG A 83 3.27 -9.35 -9.76
CA ARG A 83 1.84 -9.70 -9.78
C ARG A 83 1.36 -10.01 -8.38
N LEU A 84 0.28 -9.36 -8.00
CA LEU A 84 -0.43 -9.65 -6.75
C LEU A 84 -1.39 -10.82 -6.96
N GLY A 85 -1.50 -11.67 -5.94
CA GLY A 85 -2.62 -12.58 -5.78
C GLY A 85 -3.86 -11.87 -5.25
N SER A 86 -4.84 -12.65 -4.79
CA SER A 86 -6.03 -12.11 -4.15
C SER A 86 -5.67 -11.30 -2.90
N ILE A 87 -6.06 -10.03 -2.88
CA ILE A 87 -5.84 -9.13 -1.75
C ILE A 87 -6.99 -9.28 -0.76
N SER A 88 -6.66 -9.58 0.50
CA SER A 88 -7.58 -9.56 1.63
C SER A 88 -7.26 -8.36 2.52
N VAL A 89 -8.25 -7.58 2.91
CA VAL A 89 -8.08 -6.45 3.83
C VAL A 89 -8.75 -6.80 5.15
N GLY A 90 -7.95 -6.83 6.21
CA GLY A 90 -8.37 -7.14 7.57
C GLY A 90 -8.36 -5.93 8.49
N ASP A 91 -8.31 -6.24 9.79
CA ASP A 91 -8.35 -5.25 10.85
C ASP A 91 -7.00 -4.55 11.08
N ALA A 92 -7.01 -3.62 12.03
CA ALA A 92 -5.86 -2.84 12.41
C ALA A 92 -4.72 -3.71 12.96
N ASP A 93 -3.49 -3.32 12.63
CA ASP A 93 -2.30 -3.84 13.28
C ASP A 93 -2.20 -3.27 14.70
N SER A 94 -1.88 -4.12 15.69
CA SER A 94 -1.79 -3.71 17.09
C SER A 94 -0.72 -2.64 17.36
N ARG A 95 0.29 -2.53 16.50
CA ARG A 95 1.34 -1.49 16.58
C ARG A 95 0.89 -0.15 16.01
N HIS A 96 -0.18 -0.13 15.22
CA HIS A 96 -0.67 1.06 14.52
C HIS A 96 -2.20 1.19 14.69
N PRO A 97 -2.69 1.72 15.84
CA PRO A 97 -4.13 1.89 16.07
C PRO A 97 -4.80 2.71 14.96
N GLY A 98 -5.95 2.25 14.46
CA GLY A 98 -6.67 2.88 13.34
C GLY A 98 -6.13 2.52 11.95
N SER A 99 -5.11 1.64 11.88
CA SER A 99 -4.62 1.10 10.61
C SER A 99 -5.56 0.07 9.98
N ARG A 100 -5.22 -0.36 8.77
CA ARG A 100 -5.76 -1.55 8.11
C ARG A 100 -4.61 -2.42 7.64
N THR A 101 -4.76 -3.74 7.72
CA THR A 101 -3.77 -4.67 7.19
C THR A 101 -4.27 -5.31 5.90
N ALA A 102 -3.52 -5.20 4.80
CA ALA A 102 -3.77 -6.00 3.61
C ALA A 102 -2.77 -7.16 3.51
N THR A 103 -3.26 -8.33 3.15
CA THR A 103 -2.45 -9.51 2.86
C THR A 103 -2.70 -9.97 1.43
N SER A 104 -1.65 -10.43 0.76
CA SER A 104 -1.71 -11.01 -0.58
C SER A 104 -0.55 -11.98 -0.76
N SER A 105 -0.47 -12.61 -1.92
CA SER A 105 0.77 -13.17 -2.44
C SER A 105 1.36 -12.24 -3.50
N ILE A 106 2.67 -12.29 -3.69
CA ILE A 106 3.35 -11.57 -4.76
C ILE A 106 4.34 -12.48 -5.48
N THR A 107 4.44 -12.30 -6.80
CA THR A 107 5.46 -12.93 -7.66
C THR A 107 6.17 -11.87 -8.47
N SER A 108 7.37 -12.18 -8.97
CA SER A 108 8.09 -11.40 -9.99
C SER A 108 8.50 -12.31 -11.15
N LYS A 109 9.03 -11.73 -12.23
CA LYS A 109 9.59 -12.52 -13.35
C LYS A 109 10.73 -13.44 -12.88
N VAL A 110 11.56 -12.96 -11.96
CA VAL A 110 12.78 -13.63 -11.49
C VAL A 110 12.49 -14.56 -10.31
N SER A 111 11.47 -14.24 -9.50
CA SER A 111 10.98 -15.05 -8.39
C SER A 111 9.53 -15.47 -8.64
N PRO A 112 9.28 -16.51 -9.48
CA PRO A 112 7.93 -16.92 -9.86
C PRO A 112 7.17 -17.63 -8.73
N THR A 113 7.88 -18.06 -7.67
CA THR A 113 7.28 -18.66 -6.48
C THR A 113 6.55 -17.58 -5.68
N ALA A 114 5.24 -17.75 -5.49
CA ALA A 114 4.40 -16.85 -4.70
C ALA A 114 4.96 -16.66 -3.28
N ARG A 115 5.20 -15.40 -2.92
CA ARG A 115 5.67 -14.99 -1.59
C ARG A 115 4.55 -14.31 -0.82
N PRO A 116 4.37 -14.61 0.48
CA PRO A 116 3.44 -13.85 1.32
C PRO A 116 3.84 -12.38 1.36
N LEU A 117 2.87 -11.50 1.11
CA LEU A 117 3.00 -10.06 1.22
C LEU A 117 1.99 -9.55 2.24
N ARG A 118 2.46 -8.69 3.14
CA ARG A 118 1.64 -8.00 4.13
C ARG A 118 1.96 -6.51 4.11
N ALA A 119 0.94 -5.69 4.02
CA ALA A 119 1.06 -4.23 4.07
C ALA A 119 0.16 -3.67 5.19
N VAL A 120 0.70 -2.74 5.98
CA VAL A 120 -0.06 -1.96 6.97
C VAL A 120 -0.32 -0.59 6.38
N PHE A 121 -1.57 -0.15 6.43
CA PHE A 121 -1.99 1.14 5.91
C PHE A 121 -2.44 2.03 7.04
N VAL A 122 -2.04 3.30 6.99
CA VAL A 122 -2.52 4.36 7.87
C VAL A 122 -3.24 5.41 7.03
N ARG A 123 -4.10 6.20 7.66
CA ARG A 123 -4.77 7.32 7.00
C ARG A 123 -3.81 8.49 6.82
N ASP A 124 -3.81 9.07 5.63
CA ASP A 124 -3.24 10.38 5.34
C ASP A 124 -4.32 11.23 4.65
N GLY A 125 -4.92 12.13 5.42
CA GLY A 125 -6.16 12.79 5.03
C GLY A 125 -7.28 11.79 4.73
N MET A 126 -7.78 11.81 3.49
CA MET A 126 -8.80 10.86 3.03
C MET A 126 -8.19 9.58 2.44
N ASP A 127 -6.90 9.54 2.13
CA ASP A 127 -6.25 8.41 1.50
C ASP A 127 -5.70 7.40 2.51
N TRP A 128 -5.55 6.14 2.07
CA TRP A 128 -4.71 5.17 2.75
C TRP A 128 -3.33 5.13 2.12
N VAL A 129 -2.30 5.20 2.95
CA VAL A 129 -0.88 5.12 2.56
C VAL A 129 -0.19 3.99 3.31
N ILE A 130 0.85 3.42 2.71
CA ILE A 130 1.61 2.30 3.25
C ILE A 130 2.49 2.79 4.42
N ARG A 131 2.27 2.25 5.61
CA ARG A 131 3.10 2.45 6.80
C ARG A 131 4.22 1.43 6.88
N GLU A 132 3.91 0.19 6.54
CA GLU A 132 4.81 -0.95 6.53
C GLU A 132 4.49 -1.85 5.34
N LEU A 133 5.51 -2.34 4.67
CA LEU A 133 5.41 -3.40 3.66
C LEU A 133 6.34 -4.53 4.11
N VAL A 134 5.89 -5.77 3.98
CA VAL A 134 6.64 -6.96 4.41
C VAL A 134 6.43 -8.06 3.38
N ILE A 135 7.53 -8.68 2.95
CA ILE A 135 7.53 -9.84 2.05
C ILE A 135 8.31 -10.96 2.71
N THR A 136 7.73 -12.15 2.82
CA THR A 136 8.41 -13.31 3.40
C THR A 136 9.09 -14.14 2.31
N ILE A 137 10.41 -14.30 2.37
CA ILE A 137 11.22 -15.01 1.37
C ILE A 137 11.89 -16.22 2.04
N GLY A 138 11.23 -17.38 2.01
CA GLY A 138 11.79 -18.60 2.64
C GLY A 138 11.63 -18.55 4.16
N GLU A 139 12.69 -18.87 4.91
CA GLU A 139 12.72 -18.71 6.38
C GLU A 139 13.12 -17.28 6.81
N SER A 140 13.54 -16.42 5.87
CA SER A 140 13.81 -15.01 6.13
C SER A 140 12.58 -14.16 5.80
N THR A 141 12.28 -13.20 6.67
CA THR A 141 11.28 -12.15 6.40
C THR A 141 12.02 -10.91 5.94
N GLU A 142 11.84 -10.48 4.69
CA GLU A 142 12.16 -9.12 4.30
C GLU A 142 11.02 -8.22 4.82
N GLU A 143 11.12 -7.81 6.08
CA GLU A 143 10.43 -6.59 6.49
C GLU A 143 11.15 -5.44 5.79
N PHE A 144 10.43 -4.42 5.29
CA PHE A 144 11.03 -3.12 4.96
C PHE A 144 11.39 -2.38 6.28
N LYS A 145 12.25 -3.04 7.04
CA LYS A 145 13.08 -2.61 8.15
C LYS A 145 14.45 -3.21 7.83
N ASN A 146 15.38 -2.37 7.41
CA ASN A 146 16.75 -2.72 7.04
C ASN A 146 16.91 -3.57 5.77
N ILE A 147 17.08 -2.87 4.65
CA ILE A 147 18.21 -3.18 3.77
C ILE A 147 19.12 -1.97 3.85
N ALA A 148 20.05 -1.99 4.82
CA ALA A 148 21.21 -1.11 4.75
C ALA A 148 22.02 -1.47 3.49
N PRO A 149 22.79 -0.54 2.88
CA PRO A 149 23.47 -0.76 1.59
C PRO A 149 24.51 -1.88 1.55
N ASN A 150 24.75 -2.55 2.68
CA ASN A 150 25.74 -3.60 2.82
C ASN A 150 25.03 -4.83 3.39
N GLY A 151 24.71 -5.79 2.53
CA GLY A 151 23.90 -6.98 2.82
C GLY A 151 24.37 -7.81 4.03
N VAL A 152 23.99 -7.39 5.22
CA VAL A 152 24.13 -8.16 6.45
C VAL A 152 22.74 -8.62 6.87
N TRP A 153 22.46 -9.88 6.58
CA TRP A 153 21.36 -10.64 7.14
C TRP A 153 21.58 -10.78 8.65
N SER A 154 20.68 -10.28 9.49
CA SER A 154 20.66 -10.67 10.90
C SER A 154 19.50 -11.62 11.17
N ILE A 155 19.85 -12.88 11.46
CA ILE A 155 18.93 -13.85 12.03
C ILE A 155 18.76 -13.51 13.51
N ARG A 156 17.51 -13.30 13.94
CA ARG A 156 17.06 -13.66 15.29
C ARG A 156 15.74 -14.38 15.20
#